data_AF-A0A163EBM7-F1
#
_entry.id   AF-A0A163EBM7-F1
#
_cell.length_a   1.000
_cell.length_b   1.000
_cell.length_c   1.000
_cell.angle_alpha   90.00
_cell.angle_beta   90.00
_cell.angle_gamma   90.00
#
_symmetry.space_group_name_H-M   'P 1'
#
loop_
_entity.id
_entity.type
_entity.pdbx_description
1 polymer ?
#
loop_
_entity_poly.entity_id
_entity_poly.type
_entity_poly.pdbx_seq_one_letter_code
_entity_poly.pdbx_strand_id
1 'polypeptide(L)'
;MSEVKATQNTDFEGFTSSKSKYPTEYDAELLNDDDKEIWLIRVPESFTPKDLTEIKITKPVESSHTSIGKLTKKDETFALYRVPETTEDKAKNSDDEDEEDDEEGKNDFGISGQEMAGFQCLLPSRDHYGKLVYAPKTFKHNLILTREVEIPDSEKIAETIRDTPLGKRQQPEGLKMRFKPYGFDTGAAKVSDEEPEKKKVKKEKKEKK
;
A
#
# COMPACT_ATOMS: atom_id res chain seq x y z
N MET A 1 -7.46 55.29 16.47
CA MET A 1 -7.38 53.87 16.04
C MET A 1 -7.40 53.04 17.30
N SER A 2 -8.52 52.36 17.56
CA SER A 2 -8.78 51.59 18.78
C SER A 2 -8.13 50.21 18.68
N GLU A 3 -7.23 49.91 19.62
CA GLU A 3 -6.66 48.58 19.80
C GLU A 3 -7.75 47.58 20.18
N VAL A 4 -7.98 46.60 19.32
CA VAL A 4 -8.81 45.44 19.63
C VAL A 4 -7.99 44.52 20.53
N LYS A 5 -8.22 44.59 21.85
CA LYS A 5 -7.69 43.62 22.80
C LYS A 5 -8.36 42.27 22.52
N ALA A 6 -7.61 41.34 21.92
CA ALA A 6 -8.03 39.95 21.79
C ALA A 6 -8.22 39.33 23.18
N THR A 7 -9.48 39.14 23.57
CA THR A 7 -9.85 38.36 24.75
C THR A 7 -9.44 36.90 24.51
N GLN A 8 -8.50 36.40 25.31
CA GLN A 8 -8.15 34.98 25.31
C GLN A 8 -9.35 34.22 25.85
N ASN A 9 -10.06 33.50 24.97
CA ASN A 9 -11.17 32.64 25.35
C ASN A 9 -10.56 31.38 25.99
N THR A 10 -10.51 31.34 27.32
CA THR A 10 -9.77 30.32 28.09
C THR A 10 -10.60 29.08 28.47
N ASP A 11 -11.85 28.98 28.02
CA ASP A 11 -12.83 28.18 28.76
C ASP A 11 -13.28 26.93 27.99
N PHE A 12 -12.33 26.08 27.57
CA PHE A 12 -12.62 24.67 27.31
C PHE A 12 -12.05 23.84 28.46
N GLU A 13 -12.92 23.21 29.23
CA GLU A 13 -12.55 22.41 30.41
C GLU A 13 -11.56 21.30 30.02
N GLY A 14 -10.42 21.25 30.72
CA GLY A 14 -9.36 20.27 30.46
C GLY A 14 -8.25 20.70 29.50
N PHE A 15 -8.33 21.87 28.85
CA PHE A 15 -7.27 22.38 27.98
C PHE A 15 -6.39 23.42 28.67
N THR A 16 -5.08 23.21 28.64
CA THR A 16 -4.09 24.18 29.12
C THR A 16 -3.37 24.85 27.95
N SER A 17 -3.25 26.17 27.97
CA SER A 17 -2.52 26.91 26.93
C SER A 17 -1.03 26.53 26.96
N SER A 18 -0.54 25.97 25.85
CA SER A 18 0.89 25.75 25.63
C SER A 18 1.49 27.02 25.06
N LYS A 19 2.30 27.73 25.86
CA LYS A 19 3.09 28.89 25.42
C LYS A 19 4.55 28.56 25.66
N SER A 20 5.37 28.63 24.61
CA SER A 20 6.83 28.52 24.78
C SER A 20 7.33 29.76 25.51
N LYS A 21 7.91 29.59 26.70
CA LYS A 21 8.51 30.71 27.46
C LYS A 21 10.00 30.87 27.20
N TYR A 22 10.62 29.87 26.59
CA TYR A 22 12.07 29.77 26.45
C TYR A 22 12.44 29.76 24.98
N PRO A 23 13.59 30.36 24.62
CA PRO A 23 14.09 30.30 23.26
C PRO A 23 14.32 28.83 22.88
N THR A 24 13.88 28.46 21.69
CA THR A 24 14.09 27.13 21.13
C THR A 24 14.83 27.21 19.81
N GLU A 25 15.45 26.11 19.41
CA GLU A 25 16.13 25.99 18.12
C GLU A 25 15.15 26.06 16.93
N TYR A 26 13.85 25.93 17.22
CA TYR A 26 12.75 25.95 16.26
C TYR A 26 12.03 27.30 16.19
N ASP A 27 12.58 28.33 16.82
CA ASP A 27 12.00 29.68 16.79
C ASP A 27 11.98 30.23 15.35
N ALA A 28 10.85 30.79 14.92
CA ALA A 28 10.62 31.23 13.55
C ALA A 28 11.68 32.22 13.05
N GLU A 29 12.20 33.05 13.95
CA GLU A 29 13.22 34.06 13.64
C GLU A 29 14.55 33.44 13.17
N LEU A 30 14.84 32.20 13.59
CA LEU A 30 16.06 31.48 13.21
C LEU A 30 15.99 30.89 11.80
N LEU A 31 14.81 30.86 11.18
CA LEU A 31 14.57 30.23 9.90
C LEU A 31 14.62 31.21 8.71
N ASN A 32 14.91 32.48 8.98
CA ASN A 32 15.09 33.51 7.94
C ASN A 32 16.42 33.36 7.18
N ASP A 33 17.33 32.51 7.65
CA ASP A 33 18.61 32.22 7.02
C ASP A 33 18.42 31.33 5.78
N ASP A 34 19.03 31.68 4.65
CA ASP A 34 18.89 30.97 3.36
C ASP A 34 19.44 29.54 3.41
N ASP A 35 20.40 29.26 4.30
CA ASP A 35 21.04 27.95 4.44
C ASP A 35 20.17 26.90 5.17
N LYS A 36 18.95 27.26 5.58
CA LYS A 36 18.02 26.37 6.30
C LYS A 36 16.80 25.99 5.48
N GLU A 37 16.44 24.71 5.55
CA GLU A 37 15.26 24.14 4.89
C GLU A 37 14.32 23.51 5.93
N ILE A 38 13.01 23.51 5.64
CA ILE A 38 12.02 22.76 6.43
C ILE A 38 11.67 21.49 5.68
N TRP A 39 11.82 20.36 6.35
CA TRP A 39 11.42 19.05 5.83
C TRP A 39 10.27 18.52 6.65
N LEU A 40 9.30 17.91 5.97
CA LEU A 40 8.18 17.23 6.60
C LEU A 40 8.34 15.74 6.39
N ILE A 41 8.41 14.99 7.49
CA ILE A 41 8.60 13.53 7.45
C ILE A 41 7.43 12.87 8.17
N ARG A 42 6.69 12.03 7.46
CA ARG A 42 5.65 11.17 8.05
C ARG A 42 6.29 9.84 8.46
N VAL A 43 6.15 9.51 9.74
CA VAL A 43 6.72 8.32 10.36
C VAL A 43 5.58 7.48 10.99
N PRO A 44 5.59 6.15 10.83
CA PRO A 44 4.63 5.28 11.52
C PRO A 44 4.75 5.40 13.06
N GLU A 45 3.64 5.30 13.76
CA GLU A 45 3.57 5.43 15.24
C GLU A 45 4.46 4.41 15.98
N SER A 46 4.76 3.27 15.34
CA SER A 46 5.62 2.24 15.90
C SER A 46 7.07 2.68 16.08
N PHE A 47 7.50 3.82 15.51
CA PHE A 47 8.85 4.37 15.65
C PHE A 47 8.93 5.41 16.76
N THR A 48 9.98 5.30 17.56
CA THR A 48 10.35 6.32 18.56
C THR A 48 11.45 7.22 18.01
N PRO A 49 11.66 8.43 18.55
CA PRO A 49 12.75 9.31 18.09
C PRO A 49 14.14 8.67 18.14
N LYS A 50 14.35 7.69 19.03
CA LYS A 50 15.60 6.93 19.15
C LYS A 50 15.84 6.00 17.96
N ASP A 51 14.78 5.46 17.37
CA ASP A 51 14.90 4.57 16.20
C ASP A 51 15.25 5.37 14.93
N LEU A 52 14.93 6.67 14.91
CA LEU A 52 15.17 7.54 13.76
C LEU A 52 16.60 8.05 13.68
N THR A 53 17.44 7.89 14.71
CA THR A 53 18.84 8.38 14.66
C THR A 53 19.71 7.60 13.68
N GLU A 54 19.30 6.38 13.33
CA GLU A 54 20.04 5.51 12.42
C GLU A 54 19.69 5.77 10.94
N ILE A 55 18.68 6.60 10.67
CA ILE A 55 18.23 6.84 9.29
C ILE A 55 19.27 7.66 8.52
N LYS A 56 19.73 7.09 7.40
CA LYS A 56 20.57 7.81 6.44
C LYS A 56 19.68 8.29 5.30
N ILE A 57 19.46 9.60 5.27
CA ILE A 57 18.67 10.23 4.21
C ILE A 57 19.65 10.75 3.16
N THR A 58 19.54 10.23 1.94
CA THR A 58 20.24 10.82 0.79
C THR A 58 19.51 12.08 0.33
N LYS A 59 20.22 13.04 -0.27
CA LYS A 59 19.54 14.25 -0.76
C LYS A 59 18.52 13.87 -1.85
N PRO A 60 17.24 14.25 -1.73
CA PRO A 60 16.24 13.95 -2.75
C PRO A 60 16.61 14.59 -4.09
N VAL A 61 16.61 13.81 -5.17
CA VAL A 61 16.72 14.33 -6.56
C VAL A 61 15.30 14.48 -7.11
N GLU A 62 15.00 15.60 -7.78
CA GLU A 62 13.64 16.03 -8.14
C GLU A 62 12.91 15.11 -9.14
N SER A 63 13.61 14.20 -9.79
CA SER A 63 13.06 13.24 -10.77
C SER A 63 13.06 11.78 -10.32
N SER A 64 13.56 11.46 -9.11
CA SER A 64 13.68 10.07 -8.67
C SER A 64 12.54 9.63 -7.75
N HIS A 65 11.84 8.57 -8.15
CA HIS A 65 10.85 7.87 -7.33
C HIS A 65 11.45 6.71 -6.50
N THR A 66 12.78 6.56 -6.51
CA THR A 66 13.46 5.53 -5.74
C THR A 66 13.46 5.85 -4.25
N SER A 67 13.56 4.81 -3.41
CA SER A 67 13.71 4.98 -1.97
C SER A 67 14.98 5.79 -1.65
N ILE A 68 14.82 6.89 -0.92
CA ILE A 68 15.87 7.84 -0.55
C ILE A 68 16.62 7.40 0.73
N GLY A 69 16.00 6.49 1.47
CA GLY A 69 16.59 5.84 2.64
C GLY A 69 15.88 4.52 2.92
N LYS A 70 16.54 3.65 3.68
CA LYS A 70 15.98 2.41 4.20
C LYS A 70 16.26 2.31 5.69
N LEU A 71 15.32 1.72 6.42
CA LEU A 71 15.40 1.50 7.85
C LEU A 71 14.87 0.10 8.16
N THR A 72 15.53 -0.64 9.04
CA THR A 72 15.10 -1.99 9.43
C THR A 72 14.74 -2.01 10.90
N LYS A 73 13.59 -2.60 11.24
CA LYS A 73 13.14 -2.73 12.62
C LYS A 73 12.40 -4.04 12.79
N LYS A 74 12.89 -4.90 13.70
CA LYS A 74 12.24 -6.18 14.07
C LYS A 74 11.86 -7.01 12.84
N ASP A 75 12.83 -7.24 11.95
CA ASP A 75 12.69 -8.00 10.70
C ASP A 75 11.77 -7.39 9.63
N GLU A 76 11.28 -6.16 9.85
CA GLU A 76 10.54 -5.40 8.84
C GLU A 76 11.45 -4.33 8.23
N THR A 77 11.44 -4.25 6.90
CA THR A 77 12.10 -3.22 6.12
C THR A 77 11.13 -2.07 5.89
N PHE A 78 11.61 -0.86 6.10
CA PHE A 78 10.92 0.38 5.81
C PHE A 78 11.76 1.18 4.83
N ALA A 79 11.10 1.80 3.86
CA ALA A 79 11.72 2.64 2.87
C ALA A 79 11.15 4.06 2.97
N LEU A 80 12.04 5.04 2.81
CA LEU A 80 11.71 6.46 2.83
C LEU A 80 11.54 6.93 1.39
N TYR A 81 10.36 7.44 1.06
CA TYR A 81 10.03 7.95 -0.26
C TYR A 81 9.75 9.44 -0.21
N ARG A 82 10.02 10.14 -1.31
CA ARG A 82 9.53 11.50 -1.52
C ARG A 82 8.11 11.46 -2.05
N VAL A 83 7.26 12.32 -1.53
CA VAL A 83 5.91 12.53 -2.06
C VAL A 83 6.03 13.30 -3.38
N PRO A 84 5.45 12.80 -4.49
CA PRO A 84 5.44 13.55 -5.74
C PRO A 84 4.66 14.86 -5.57
N GLU A 85 5.20 15.94 -6.12
CA GLU A 85 4.51 17.21 -6.18
C GLU A 85 3.37 17.13 -7.19
N THR A 86 2.20 17.65 -6.79
CA THR A 86 1.04 17.72 -7.68
C THR A 86 1.34 18.62 -8.87
N THR A 87 0.74 18.29 -10.01
CA THR A 87 0.91 18.98 -11.31
C THR A 87 0.70 20.50 -11.26
N GLU A 88 0.02 21.04 -10.24
CA GLU A 88 -0.18 22.48 -10.06
C GLU A 88 1.11 23.25 -9.66
N ASP A 89 2.10 22.57 -9.06
CA ASP A 89 3.36 23.20 -8.67
C ASP A 89 4.43 23.15 -9.77
N LYS A 90 4.37 22.16 -10.67
CA LYS A 90 5.23 22.12 -11.86
C LYS A 90 4.95 23.29 -12.81
N ALA A 91 3.68 23.69 -12.94
CA ALA A 91 3.27 24.78 -13.83
C ALA A 91 3.74 26.18 -13.41
N LYS A 92 4.32 26.35 -12.21
CA LYS A 92 4.82 27.65 -11.73
C LYS A 92 6.33 27.82 -11.85
N ASN A 93 7.08 26.74 -12.14
CA ASN A 93 8.55 26.76 -12.17
C ASN A 93 9.16 26.40 -13.53
N SER A 94 8.35 26.06 -14.55
CA SER A 94 8.83 25.89 -15.93
C SER A 94 8.32 27.04 -16.80
N ASP A 95 9.20 27.99 -17.09
CA ASP A 95 9.04 29.02 -18.12
C ASP A 95 9.52 28.49 -19.50
N ASP A 96 9.60 27.17 -19.64
CA ASP A 96 9.99 26.46 -20.86
C ASP A 96 8.72 25.95 -21.56
N GLU A 97 8.31 26.66 -22.62
CA GLU A 97 7.13 26.38 -23.46
C GLU A 97 7.32 25.18 -24.43
N ASP A 98 8.15 24.19 -24.09
CA ASP A 98 8.44 23.06 -25.00
C ASP A 98 8.42 21.72 -24.25
N GLU A 99 7.24 21.25 -23.81
CA GLU A 99 7.02 19.81 -23.59
C GLU A 99 5.78 19.38 -24.37
N GLU A 100 6.03 18.88 -25.58
CA GLU A 100 5.07 18.15 -26.41
C GLU A 100 4.55 16.91 -25.64
N ASP A 101 3.27 16.61 -25.88
CA ASP A 101 2.45 15.53 -25.34
C ASP A 101 3.10 14.12 -25.39
N ASP A 102 3.94 13.78 -24.42
CA ASP A 102 4.18 12.38 -24.03
C ASP A 102 3.24 12.01 -22.87
N GLU A 103 1.96 11.87 -23.21
CA GLU A 103 0.85 11.50 -22.33
C GLU A 103 0.81 9.99 -21.99
N GLU A 104 1.96 9.29 -21.97
CA GLU A 104 2.05 7.88 -21.56
C GLU A 104 2.93 7.73 -20.32
N GLY A 105 2.30 7.72 -19.15
CA GLY A 105 2.91 7.19 -17.93
C GLY A 105 3.41 8.22 -16.91
N LYS A 106 2.58 9.23 -16.57
CA LYS A 106 2.66 9.82 -15.22
C LYS A 106 2.33 8.71 -14.23
N ASN A 107 3.36 7.99 -13.83
CA ASN A 107 3.29 6.90 -12.88
C ASN A 107 2.86 7.48 -11.53
N ASP A 108 1.55 7.50 -11.30
CA ASP A 108 1.00 7.55 -9.95
C ASP A 108 1.52 6.30 -9.24
N PHE A 109 2.68 6.39 -8.59
CA PHE A 109 3.34 5.28 -7.90
C PHE A 109 2.53 4.72 -6.71
N GLY A 110 1.24 5.05 -6.58
CA GLY A 110 0.39 4.65 -5.46
C GLY A 110 0.92 5.14 -4.10
N ILE A 111 1.87 6.08 -4.11
CA ILE A 111 2.50 6.62 -2.91
C ILE A 111 1.46 7.54 -2.25
N SER A 112 0.79 7.02 -1.23
CA SER A 112 -0.06 7.80 -0.31
C SER A 112 0.75 8.95 0.28
N GLY A 113 0.15 10.13 0.49
CA GLY A 113 0.89 11.29 0.98
C GLY A 113 0.53 12.65 0.38
N GLN A 114 -0.34 12.67 -0.62
CA GLN A 114 -0.70 13.89 -1.34
C GLN A 114 -1.27 14.99 -0.43
N GLU A 115 -1.88 14.61 0.70
CA GLU A 115 -2.38 15.55 1.70
C GLU A 115 -1.27 16.42 2.34
N MET A 116 -0.02 15.96 2.32
CA MET A 116 1.11 16.66 2.92
C MET A 116 1.44 17.98 2.20
N ALA A 117 1.07 18.11 0.93
CA ALA A 117 1.22 19.36 0.16
C ALA A 117 0.35 20.49 0.74
N GLY A 118 -0.75 20.17 1.41
CA GLY A 118 -1.65 21.15 2.02
C GLY A 118 -1.24 21.63 3.42
N PHE A 119 -0.16 21.10 3.99
CA PHE A 119 0.24 21.47 5.35
C PHE A 119 0.98 22.80 5.40
N GLN A 120 0.68 23.55 6.46
CA GLN A 120 1.37 24.79 6.79
C GLN A 120 2.10 24.61 8.13
N CYS A 121 3.39 24.91 8.14
CA CYS A 121 4.19 24.82 9.35
C CYS A 121 3.90 26.01 10.27
N LEU A 122 3.64 25.72 11.54
CA LEU A 122 3.52 26.72 12.60
C LEU A 122 4.70 26.58 13.55
N LEU A 123 5.44 27.67 13.74
CA LEU A 123 6.62 27.72 14.59
C LEU A 123 6.39 28.69 15.76
N PRO A 124 6.98 28.43 16.93
CA PRO A 124 6.99 29.43 18.00
C PRO A 124 7.73 30.68 17.55
N SER A 125 7.20 31.85 17.89
CA SER A 125 7.90 33.12 17.69
C SER A 125 8.19 33.78 19.03
N ARG A 126 9.43 34.23 19.19
CA ARG A 126 9.88 35.00 20.34
C ARG A 126 9.26 36.40 20.33
N ASP A 127 9.21 37.02 19.15
CA ASP A 127 8.67 38.38 18.99
C ASP A 127 7.18 38.46 19.35
N HIS A 128 6.48 37.33 19.20
CA HIS A 128 5.07 37.18 19.57
C HIS A 128 4.85 36.46 20.91
N TYR A 129 5.80 36.56 21.86
CA TYR A 129 5.67 36.02 23.22
C TYR A 129 5.38 34.50 23.27
N GLY A 130 6.01 33.73 22.39
CA GLY A 130 5.86 32.27 22.35
C GLY A 130 4.55 31.79 21.72
N LYS A 131 3.84 32.67 21.00
CA LYS A 131 2.71 32.28 20.13
C LYS A 131 3.24 31.57 18.89
N LEU A 132 2.39 30.70 18.34
CA LEU A 132 2.65 30.05 17.07
C LEU A 132 2.35 31.02 15.92
N VAL A 133 3.27 31.11 14.98
CA VAL A 133 3.18 31.92 13.76
C VAL A 133 3.51 31.03 12.57
N TYR A 134 3.02 31.38 11.39
CA TYR A 134 3.39 30.69 10.15
C TYR A 134 4.90 30.74 9.94
N ALA A 135 5.47 29.59 9.56
CA ALA A 135 6.86 29.53 9.19
C ALA A 135 7.10 30.43 7.96
N PRO A 136 8.22 31.17 7.93
CA PRO A 136 8.54 32.05 6.80
C PRO A 136 8.83 31.27 5.51
N LYS A 137 9.18 29.99 5.61
CA LYS A 137 9.47 29.09 4.49
C LYS A 137 8.43 27.97 4.42
N THR A 138 8.16 27.51 3.21
CA THR A 138 7.35 26.30 2.95
C THR A 138 8.20 25.04 3.13
N PHE A 139 7.54 23.88 3.19
CA PHE A 139 8.23 22.60 3.20
C PHE A 139 8.96 22.39 1.88
N LYS A 140 10.29 22.23 1.92
CA LYS A 140 11.10 21.96 0.73
C LYS A 140 10.95 20.50 0.27
N HIS A 141 10.80 19.58 1.22
CA HIS A 141 10.65 18.16 0.95
C HIS A 141 9.60 17.53 1.85
N ASN A 142 8.70 16.77 1.23
CA ASN A 142 7.69 15.94 1.88
C ASN A 142 8.12 14.48 1.74
N LEU A 143 8.38 13.81 2.86
CA LEU A 143 8.92 12.45 2.90
C LEU A 143 8.01 11.53 3.72
N ILE A 144 7.93 10.27 3.31
CA ILE A 144 7.10 9.26 3.99
C ILE A 144 7.90 7.99 4.18
N LEU A 145 7.95 7.55 5.43
CA LEU A 145 8.50 6.25 5.78
C LEU A 145 7.38 5.21 5.72
N THR A 146 7.43 4.32 4.74
CA THR A 146 6.45 3.24 4.57
C THR A 146 7.14 1.88 4.70
N ARG A 147 6.37 0.86 5.08
CA ARG A 147 6.85 -0.52 5.11
C ARG A 147 7.07 -1.00 3.68
N GLU A 148 8.25 -1.53 3.40
CA GLU A 148 8.54 -2.24 2.16
C GLU A 148 8.02 -3.68 2.32
N VAL A 149 7.17 -4.12 1.41
CA VAL A 149 6.61 -5.48 1.43
C VAL A 149 7.27 -6.27 0.31
N GLU A 150 8.02 -7.31 0.69
CA GLU A 150 8.56 -8.26 -0.27
C GLU A 150 7.44 -9.20 -0.74
N ILE A 151 6.91 -8.94 -1.93
CA ILE A 151 5.95 -9.84 -2.56
C ILE A 151 6.76 -10.97 -3.20
N PRO A 152 6.56 -12.24 -2.78
CA PRO A 152 7.30 -13.35 -3.36
C PRO A 152 6.93 -13.51 -4.83
N ASP A 153 7.94 -13.78 -5.65
CA ASP A 153 7.76 -14.03 -7.07
C ASP A 153 6.91 -15.29 -7.30
N SER A 154 5.75 -15.10 -7.91
CA SER A 154 4.78 -16.16 -8.23
C SER A 154 4.88 -16.66 -9.68
N GLU A 155 5.81 -16.15 -10.50
CA GLU A 155 5.92 -16.50 -11.92
C GLU A 155 6.08 -18.00 -12.12
N LYS A 156 6.94 -18.65 -11.34
CA LYS A 156 7.16 -20.11 -11.39
C LYS A 156 5.89 -20.92 -11.10
N ILE A 157 5.05 -20.43 -10.17
CA ILE A 157 3.78 -21.07 -9.84
C ILE A 157 2.78 -20.87 -10.98
N ALA A 158 2.74 -19.67 -11.55
CA ALA A 158 1.88 -19.35 -12.68
C ALA A 158 2.22 -20.17 -13.93
N GLU A 159 3.51 -20.34 -14.25
CA GLU A 159 3.98 -21.22 -15.32
C GLU A 159 3.57 -22.68 -15.06
N THR A 160 3.76 -23.17 -13.84
CA THR A 160 3.36 -24.53 -13.45
C THR A 160 1.85 -24.74 -13.62
N ILE A 161 1.02 -23.77 -13.21
CA ILE A 161 -0.45 -23.84 -13.35
C ILE A 161 -0.85 -23.79 -14.83
N ARG A 162 -0.19 -22.94 -15.63
CA ARG A 162 -0.46 -22.80 -17.06
C ARG A 162 -0.14 -24.08 -17.82
N ASP A 163 0.95 -24.74 -17.47
CA ASP A 163 1.41 -25.98 -18.10
C ASP A 163 0.70 -27.23 -17.53
N THR A 164 0.01 -27.10 -16.40
CA THR A 164 -0.79 -28.18 -15.83
C THR A 164 -1.93 -28.50 -16.80
N PRO A 165 -1.95 -29.71 -17.40
CA PRO A 165 -3.01 -30.06 -18.34
C PRO A 165 -4.35 -30.08 -17.60
N LEU A 166 -5.31 -29.28 -18.08
CA LEU A 166 -6.65 -29.25 -17.52
C LEU A 166 -7.33 -30.60 -17.78
N GLY A 167 -7.36 -31.44 -16.73
CA GLY A 167 -8.08 -32.70 -16.75
C GLY A 167 -9.57 -32.46 -16.97
N LYS A 168 -10.16 -33.16 -17.94
CA LYS A 168 -11.63 -33.17 -18.08
C LYS A 168 -12.23 -33.71 -16.78
N ARG A 169 -13.23 -33.01 -16.24
CA ARG A 169 -13.98 -33.51 -15.08
C ARG A 169 -14.54 -34.90 -15.42
N GLN A 170 -14.42 -35.84 -14.48
CA GLN A 170 -15.04 -37.16 -14.62
C GLN A 170 -16.55 -36.96 -14.74
N GLN A 171 -17.11 -37.36 -15.89
CA GLN A 171 -18.55 -37.38 -16.08
C GLN A 171 -19.10 -38.61 -15.34
N PRO A 172 -20.19 -38.48 -14.57
CA PRO A 172 -20.79 -39.61 -13.91
C PRO A 172 -21.26 -40.65 -14.95
N GLU A 173 -20.88 -41.91 -14.74
CA GLU A 173 -21.29 -43.01 -15.61
C GLU A 173 -22.77 -43.35 -15.39
N GLY A 174 -23.43 -43.84 -16.44
CA GLY A 174 -24.82 -44.30 -16.34
C GLY A 174 -25.86 -43.18 -16.26
N LEU A 175 -25.56 -42.00 -16.83
CA LEU A 175 -26.53 -40.92 -16.98
C LEU A 175 -27.71 -41.40 -17.85
N LYS A 176 -28.84 -41.70 -17.20
CA LYS A 176 -30.08 -42.16 -17.87
C LYS A 176 -31.02 -41.00 -18.09
N MET A 177 -31.78 -41.04 -19.19
CA MET A 177 -32.88 -40.11 -19.44
C MET A 177 -33.93 -40.22 -18.32
N ARG A 178 -33.96 -39.25 -17.41
CA ARG A 178 -34.96 -39.17 -16.33
C ARG A 178 -36.18 -38.33 -16.71
N PHE A 179 -36.04 -37.47 -17.71
CA PHE A 179 -37.16 -36.71 -18.24
C PHE A 179 -37.97 -37.61 -19.18
N LYS A 180 -39.20 -37.95 -18.75
CA LYS A 180 -40.18 -38.68 -19.54
C LYS A 180 -41.42 -37.80 -19.70
N PRO A 181 -41.64 -37.18 -20.88
CA PRO A 181 -42.87 -36.46 -21.12
C PRO A 181 -44.06 -37.43 -21.07
N TYR A 182 -45.25 -36.88 -20.82
CA TYR A 182 -46.46 -37.69 -20.66
C TYR A 182 -46.72 -38.52 -21.93
N GLY A 183 -46.97 -39.82 -21.76
CA GLY A 183 -47.18 -40.76 -22.88
C GLY A 183 -45.90 -41.39 -23.48
N PHE A 184 -44.71 -41.11 -22.94
CA PHE A 184 -43.45 -41.69 -23.42
C PHE A 184 -42.96 -42.86 -22.54
N ASP A 185 -43.34 -44.08 -22.90
CA ASP A 185 -42.78 -45.30 -22.34
C ASP A 185 -41.54 -45.73 -23.13
N THR A 186 -40.35 -45.46 -22.58
CA THR A 186 -39.12 -46.11 -23.05
C THR A 186 -39.29 -47.60 -22.85
N GLY A 187 -39.60 -48.34 -23.93
CA GLY A 187 -39.66 -49.80 -23.92
C GLY A 187 -38.37 -50.33 -23.33
N ALA A 188 -38.45 -50.95 -22.15
CA ALA A 188 -37.30 -51.57 -21.53
C ALA A 188 -36.75 -52.61 -22.52
N ALA A 189 -35.51 -52.43 -22.97
CA ALA A 189 -34.78 -53.53 -23.60
C ALA A 189 -34.82 -54.68 -22.59
N LYS A 190 -35.51 -55.76 -22.95
CA LYS A 190 -35.59 -56.97 -22.15
C LYS A 190 -34.16 -57.43 -21.93
N VAL A 191 -33.67 -57.23 -20.70
CA VAL A 191 -32.51 -57.98 -20.21
C VAL A 191 -33.00 -59.42 -20.25
N SER A 192 -32.53 -60.19 -21.23
CA SER A 192 -32.65 -61.63 -21.20
C SER A 192 -31.93 -62.08 -19.94
N ASP A 193 -32.70 -62.46 -18.93
CA ASP A 193 -32.22 -63.21 -17.79
C ASP A 193 -31.59 -64.50 -18.32
N GLU A 194 -30.28 -64.48 -18.60
CA GLU A 194 -29.51 -65.71 -18.68
C GLU A 194 -29.42 -66.28 -17.26
N GLU A 195 -30.18 -67.36 -17.03
CA GLU A 195 -30.04 -68.23 -15.87
C GLU A 195 -28.55 -68.62 -15.68
N PRO A 196 -28.06 -68.72 -14.43
CA PRO A 196 -26.69 -69.12 -14.17
C PRO A 196 -26.49 -70.61 -14.51
N GLU A 197 -25.79 -70.89 -15.60
CA GLU A 197 -25.28 -72.23 -15.91
C GLU A 197 -24.39 -72.75 -14.77
N LYS A 198 -24.82 -73.87 -14.18
CA LYS A 198 -24.10 -74.65 -13.17
C LYS A 198 -22.75 -75.14 -13.73
N LYS A 199 -21.65 -74.47 -13.40
CA LYS A 199 -20.29 -75.01 -13.60
C LYS A 199 -20.05 -76.20 -12.67
N LYS A 200 -20.02 -77.39 -13.26
CA LYS A 200 -19.56 -78.65 -12.64
C LYS A 200 -18.11 -78.50 -12.17
N VAL A 201 -17.89 -78.70 -10.87
CA VAL A 201 -16.57 -78.88 -10.27
C VAL A 201 -16.00 -80.22 -10.72
N LYS A 202 -14.98 -80.21 -11.59
CA LYS A 202 -14.11 -81.39 -11.81
C LYS A 202 -12.98 -81.34 -10.78
N LYS A 203 -13.02 -82.29 -9.84
CA LYS A 203 -11.90 -82.68 -8.98
C LYS A 203 -10.79 -83.22 -9.87
N GLU A 204 -9.66 -82.52 -9.96
CA GLU A 204 -8.39 -83.14 -10.34
C GLU A 204 -7.70 -83.68 -9.09
N LYS A 205 -7.45 -84.98 -9.16
CA LYS A 205 -6.85 -85.84 -8.16
C LYS A 205 -5.34 -85.57 -8.15
N LYS A 206 -4.82 -85.14 -7.01
CA LYS A 206 -3.39 -85.25 -6.69
C LYS A 206 -3.00 -86.72 -6.69
N GLU A 207 -1.98 -87.08 -7.45
CA GLU A 207 -1.13 -88.23 -7.14
C GLU A 207 0.33 -87.77 -7.15
N LYS A 208 0.94 -87.89 -5.97
CA LYS A 208 2.38 -87.85 -5.75
C LYS A 208 2.83 -89.32 -5.76
N LYS A 209 3.97 -89.53 -6.43
CA LYS A 209 4.93 -90.63 -6.28
C LYS A 209 4.72 -91.84 -7.16
#